data_AF-A0A4Y8KYV0-F1
#
_entry.id   AF-A0A4Y8KYV0-F1
#
_cell.length_a   1.000
_cell.length_b   1.000
_cell.length_c   1.000
_cell.angle_alpha   90.00
_cell.angle_beta   90.00
_cell.angle_gamma   90.00
#
_symmetry.space_group_name_H-M   'P 1'
#
loop_
_entity.id
_entity.type
_entity.pdbx_description
1 polymer ?
#
loop_
_entity_poly.entity_id
_entity_poly.type
_entity_poly.pdbx_seq_one_letter_code
_entity_poly.pdbx_strand_id
1 'polypeptide(L)'
;MTEIICSRVDLIHVNHVDWIYDNTISLKEGKNFIYLSLTEPATYQSSRSNPDAGPVLTETVTAKVKMSFELNSILKISLKNYILMLYTNDRIFLTGSLDYPTELTFSSDKIFVNLTFKAISPLL
;
A
#
# COMPACT_ATOMS: atom_id res chain seq x y z
N MET A 1 -2.15 17.10 8.46
CA MET A 1 -1.83 16.14 7.38
C MET A 1 -0.37 15.81 7.53
N THR A 2 -0.02 14.52 7.59
CA THR A 2 1.38 14.09 7.75
C THR A 2 1.82 13.47 6.44
N GLU A 3 2.94 13.93 5.91
CA GLU A 3 3.57 13.39 4.71
C GLU A 3 4.90 12.74 5.08
N ILE A 4 5.15 11.53 4.57
CA ILE A 4 6.35 10.74 4.85
C ILE A 4 6.91 10.21 3.54
N ILE A 5 8.21 10.44 3.33
CA ILE A 5 8.91 9.90 2.17
C ILE A 5 9.37 8.46 2.46
N CYS A 6 9.03 7.55 1.55
CA CYS A 6 9.31 6.13 1.65
C CYS A 6 10.35 5.76 0.59
N SER A 7 11.46 5.16 1.01
CA SER A 7 12.55 4.73 0.14
C SER A 7 12.25 3.39 -0.55
N ARG A 8 11.37 2.58 0.05
CA ARG A 8 10.92 1.29 -0.49
C ARG A 8 9.46 1.03 -0.13
N VAL A 9 8.76 0.38 -1.06
CA VAL A 9 7.40 -0.09 -0.89
C VAL A 9 7.33 -1.55 -1.30
N ASP A 10 6.90 -2.38 -0.37
CA ASP A 10 6.60 -3.78 -0.60
C ASP A 10 5.09 -3.98 -0.48
N LEU A 11 4.51 -4.81 -1.34
CA LEU A 11 3.08 -5.09 -1.32
C LEU A 11 2.78 -6.58 -1.29
N ILE A 12 1.69 -6.94 -0.63
CA ILE A 12 1.15 -8.29 -0.61
C ILE A 12 -0.37 -8.22 -0.72
N HIS A 13 -0.96 -9.14 -1.48
CA HIS A 13 -2.42 -9.26 -1.55
C HIS A 13 -2.94 -9.90 -0.25
N VAL A 14 -4.06 -9.42 0.31
CA VAL A 14 -4.61 -9.89 1.60
C VAL A 14 -4.81 -11.41 1.66
N ASN A 15 -5.23 -12.04 0.56
CA ASN A 15 -5.43 -13.50 0.49
C ASN A 15 -4.15 -14.32 0.76
N HIS A 16 -2.97 -13.71 0.68
CA HIS A 16 -1.68 -14.34 0.97
C HIS A 16 -1.20 -14.12 2.40
N VAL A 17 -1.94 -13.35 3.20
CA VAL A 17 -1.63 -13.05 4.59
C VAL A 17 -2.42 -14.00 5.49
N ASP A 18 -1.76 -14.53 6.53
CA ASP A 18 -2.40 -15.34 7.56
C ASP A 18 -2.87 -14.48 8.74
N TRP A 19 -1.99 -13.63 9.25
CA TRP A 19 -2.32 -12.69 10.34
C TRP A 19 -1.43 -11.45 10.29
N ILE A 20 -1.92 -10.38 10.91
CA ILE A 20 -1.22 -9.11 11.09
C ILE A 20 -1.33 -8.71 12.55
N TYR A 21 -0.22 -8.37 13.18
CA TYR A 21 -0.20 -7.85 14.54
C TYR A 21 0.99 -6.91 14.73
N ASP A 22 0.76 -5.71 15.28
CA ASP A 22 1.79 -4.73 15.64
C ASP A 22 2.93 -4.57 14.60
N ASN A 23 2.56 -4.11 13.39
CA ASN A 23 3.48 -3.95 12.24
C ASN A 23 4.20 -5.23 11.76
N THR A 24 3.82 -6.39 12.28
CA THR A 24 4.32 -7.71 11.86
C THR A 24 3.27 -8.42 11.03
N ILE A 25 3.70 -9.03 9.92
CA ILE A 25 2.85 -9.77 8.99
C ILE A 25 3.35 -11.21 8.89
N SER A 26 2.46 -12.17 9.07
CA SER A 26 2.72 -13.57 8.71
C SER A 26 2.07 -13.90 7.37
N LEU A 27 2.84 -14.55 6.51
CA LEU A 27 2.42 -14.94 5.17
C LEU A 27 2.12 -16.44 5.11
N LYS A 28 1.19 -16.79 4.22
CA LYS A 28 0.95 -18.19 3.84
C LYS A 28 2.20 -18.81 3.23
N GLU A 29 2.32 -20.12 3.37
CA GLU A 29 3.46 -20.89 2.86
C GLU A 29 3.73 -20.58 1.37
N GLY A 30 5.01 -20.32 1.04
CA GLY A 30 5.46 -20.01 -0.31
C GLY A 30 5.07 -18.62 -0.84
N LYS A 31 4.42 -17.77 -0.03
CA LYS A 31 4.08 -16.39 -0.40
C LYS A 31 5.16 -15.43 0.06
N ASN A 32 5.42 -14.42 -0.76
CA ASN A 32 6.41 -13.39 -0.52
C ASN A 32 5.84 -12.02 -0.89
N PHE A 33 6.35 -10.98 -0.22
CA PHE A 33 6.12 -9.61 -0.63
C PHE A 33 6.64 -9.38 -2.05
N ILE A 34 5.92 -8.52 -2.78
CA ILE A 34 6.34 -8.03 -4.08
C ILE A 34 6.96 -6.66 -3.86
N TYR A 35 8.23 -6.53 -4.20
CA TYR A 35 8.96 -5.27 -4.15
C TYR A 35 8.57 -4.39 -5.35
N LEU A 36 8.17 -3.14 -5.08
CA LEU A 36 7.97 -2.15 -6.13
C LEU A 36 9.30 -1.50 -6.50
N SER A 37 9.72 -1.69 -7.75
CA SER A 37 10.89 -0.99 -8.31
C SER A 37 10.54 0.47 -8.59
N LEU A 38 10.67 1.29 -7.55
CA LEU A 38 10.40 2.72 -7.56
C LEU A 38 11.36 3.47 -8.50
N THR A 39 10.85 4.40 -9.30
CA THR A 39 11.66 5.33 -10.09
C THR A 39 12.03 6.59 -9.33
N GLU A 40 11.22 6.93 -8.32
CA GLU A 40 11.43 8.01 -7.36
C GLU A 40 10.85 7.58 -6.01
N PRO A 41 11.29 8.17 -4.88
CA PRO A 41 10.76 7.83 -3.57
C PRO A 41 9.22 7.93 -3.54
N ALA A 42 8.59 6.94 -2.90
CA ALA A 42 7.14 6.96 -2.73
C ALA A 42 6.75 7.94 -1.62
N THR A 43 5.52 8.41 -1.67
CA THR A 43 4.98 9.33 -0.66
C THR A 43 3.83 8.66 0.07
N TYR A 44 3.88 8.68 1.40
CA TYR A 44 2.77 8.32 2.28
C TYR A 44 2.13 9.58 2.84
N GLN A 45 0.81 9.63 2.84
CA GLN A 45 0.03 10.70 3.43
C GLN A 45 -1.08 10.14 4.33
N SER A 46 -1.25 10.73 5.51
CA SER A 46 -2.36 10.41 6.42
C SER A 46 -3.19 11.65 6.74
N SER A 47 -4.51 11.50 6.65
CA SER A 47 -5.50 12.51 7.04
C SER A 47 -6.57 11.89 7.93
N ARG A 48 -7.02 12.66 8.92
CA ARG A 48 -8.15 12.30 9.78
C ARG A 48 -9.34 13.15 9.37
N SER A 49 -10.53 12.56 9.30
CA SER A 49 -11.78 13.28 9.11
C SER A 49 -12.84 12.74 10.06
N ASN A 50 -13.80 13.58 10.43
CA ASN A 50 -14.91 13.23 11.32
C ASN A 50 -16.23 13.36 10.56
N PRO A 51 -16.55 12.42 9.65
CA PRO A 51 -17.89 12.34 9.07
C PRO A 51 -18.93 12.00 10.14
N ASP A 52 -20.22 12.18 9.80
CA ASP A 52 -21.34 11.89 10.71
C ASP A 52 -21.35 10.44 11.23
N ALA A 53 -20.70 9.52 10.51
CA ALA A 53 -20.55 8.11 10.86
C ALA A 53 -19.39 7.81 11.85
N GLY A 54 -18.68 8.83 12.35
CA GLY A 54 -17.56 8.69 13.27
C GLY A 54 -16.19 8.98 12.64
N PRO A 55 -15.13 9.11 13.46
CA PRO A 55 -13.80 9.50 12.99
C PRO A 55 -13.17 8.42 12.11
N VAL A 56 -12.59 8.81 10.97
CA VAL A 56 -11.89 7.92 10.03
C VAL A 56 -10.47 8.41 9.77
N LEU A 57 -9.56 7.45 9.60
CA LEU A 57 -8.21 7.67 9.10
C LEU A 57 -8.18 7.27 7.62
N THR A 58 -7.71 8.20 6.78
CA THR A 58 -7.39 7.90 5.39
C THR A 58 -5.89 7.91 5.23
N GLU A 59 -5.36 6.81 4.71
CA GLU A 59 -3.96 6.62 4.37
C GLU A 59 -3.83 6.50 2.86
N THR A 60 -2.89 7.23 2.26
CA THR A 60 -2.65 7.22 0.82
C THR A 60 -1.17 7.06 0.55
N VAL A 61 -0.81 6.08 -0.29
CA VAL A 61 0.56 5.87 -0.75
C VAL A 61 0.61 6.07 -2.26
N THR A 62 1.45 6.99 -2.71
CA THR A 62 1.69 7.25 -4.14
C THR A 62 3.09 6.79 -4.51
N ALA A 63 3.19 5.95 -5.52
CA ALA A 63 4.45 5.40 -6.00
C ALA A 63 4.52 5.46 -7.53
N LYS A 64 5.65 5.90 -8.05
CA LYS A 64 5.94 5.85 -9.49
C LYS A 64 6.91 4.73 -9.78
N VAL A 65 6.53 3.86 -10.70
CA VAL A 65 7.29 2.67 -11.07
C VAL A 65 7.43 2.59 -12.58
N LYS A 66 8.49 1.92 -13.05
CA LYS A 66 8.63 1.59 -14.47
C LYS A 66 7.72 0.41 -14.79
N MET A 67 7.04 0.47 -15.94
CA MET A 67 6.23 -0.66 -16.42
C MET A 67 7.12 -1.89 -16.61
N SER A 68 6.81 -2.98 -15.90
CA SER A 68 7.46 -4.28 -15.99
C SER A 68 6.43 -5.39 -16.19
N PHE A 69 6.88 -6.58 -16.60
CA PHE A 69 6.00 -7.73 -16.76
C PHE A 69 5.34 -8.16 -15.42
N GLU A 70 6.11 -8.09 -14.34
CA GLU A 70 5.65 -8.38 -12.98
C GLU A 70 4.57 -7.39 -12.54
N LEU A 71 4.82 -6.08 -12.74
CA LEU A 71 3.83 -5.05 -12.44
C LEU A 71 2.56 -5.23 -13.26
N ASN A 72 2.68 -5.55 -14.55
CA ASN A 72 1.53 -5.82 -15.40
C ASN A 72 0.67 -6.99 -14.87
N SER A 73 1.29 -7.98 -14.24
CA SER A 73 0.58 -9.08 -13.59
C SER A 73 -0.17 -8.61 -12.34
N ILE A 74 0.44 -7.75 -11.52
CA ILE A 74 -0.20 -7.12 -10.36
C ILE A 74 -1.40 -6.26 -10.79
N LEU A 75 -1.25 -5.46 -11.85
CA LEU A 75 -2.33 -4.61 -12.36
C LEU A 75 -3.52 -5.41 -12.94
N LYS A 76 -3.30 -6.65 -13.35
CA LYS A 76 -4.34 -7.56 -13.87
C LYS A 76 -5.06 -8.32 -12.76
N ILE A 77 -4.40 -8.58 -11.64
CA ILE A 77 -4.99 -9.24 -10.48
C ILE A 77 -5.69 -8.17 -9.67
N SER A 78 -7.02 -8.30 -9.54
CA SER A 78 -7.95 -7.48 -8.74
C SER A 78 -7.31 -6.23 -8.10
N LEU A 79 -7.67 -5.04 -8.60
CA LEU A 79 -7.18 -3.72 -8.18
C LEU A 79 -7.51 -3.35 -6.72
N LYS A 80 -7.84 -4.33 -5.90
CA LYS A 80 -8.40 -4.18 -4.57
C LYS A 80 -7.77 -5.21 -3.67
N ASN A 81 -7.40 -4.77 -2.48
CA ASN A 81 -7.01 -5.58 -1.32
C ASN A 81 -5.52 -5.91 -1.22
N TYR A 82 -4.70 -4.87 -1.08
CA TYR A 82 -3.28 -5.00 -0.76
C TYR A 82 -2.97 -4.48 0.64
N ILE A 83 -1.96 -5.06 1.27
CA ILE A 83 -1.29 -4.49 2.45
C ILE A 83 0.09 -4.05 2.00
N LEU A 84 0.48 -2.86 2.43
CA LEU A 84 1.76 -2.27 2.10
C LEU A 84 2.67 -2.30 3.31
N MET A 85 3.93 -2.63 3.06
CA MET A 85 5.01 -2.41 4.01
C MET A 85 5.91 -1.30 3.48
N LEU A 86 5.94 -0.21 4.24
CA LEU A 86 6.61 1.03 3.88
C LEU A 86 7.89 1.17 4.67
N TYR A 87 8.97 1.47 3.97
CA TYR A 87 10.29 1.66 4.54
C TYR A 87 10.67 3.13 4.42
N THR A 88 10.99 3.74 5.55
CA THR A 88 11.60 5.07 5.61
C THR A 88 13.05 4.95 6.07
N ASN A 89 13.73 6.08 6.23
CA ASN A 89 15.08 6.08 6.78
C ASN A 89 15.11 5.66 8.26
N ASP A 90 14.02 5.88 9.00
CA ASP A 90 13.99 5.75 10.47
C ASP A 90 13.16 4.57 10.96
N ARG A 91 12.19 4.11 10.16
CA ARG A 91 11.25 3.06 10.58
C ARG A 91 10.62 2.32 9.41
N ILE A 92 10.05 1.17 9.74
CA ILE A 92 9.17 0.38 8.88
C ILE A 92 7.78 0.44 9.50
N PHE A 93 6.75 0.64 8.67
CA PHE A 93 5.37 0.59 9.13
C PHE A 93 4.45 0.09 8.03
N LEU A 94 3.24 -0.32 8.42
CA LEU A 94 2.25 -0.87 7.50
C LEU A 94 1.21 0.16 7.10
N THR A 95 0.60 -0.04 5.93
CA THR A 95 -0.61 0.66 5.51
C THR A 95 -1.64 -0.36 5.02
N GLY A 96 -2.88 -0.18 5.48
CA GLY A 96 -3.97 -1.15 5.31
C GLY A 96 -3.95 -2.29 6.34
N SER A 97 -5.07 -2.98 6.45
CA SER A 97 -5.24 -4.15 7.32
C SER A 97 -6.00 -5.26 6.60
N LEU A 98 -6.29 -6.37 7.29
CA LEU A 98 -7.15 -7.43 6.74
C LEU A 98 -8.60 -6.94 6.55
N ASP A 99 -9.10 -6.10 7.45
CA ASP A 99 -10.47 -5.57 7.41
C ASP A 99 -10.59 -4.32 6.52
N TYR A 100 -9.53 -3.52 6.46
CA TYR A 100 -9.47 -2.25 5.71
C TYR A 100 -8.22 -2.22 4.83
N PRO A 101 -8.14 -3.09 3.81
CA PRO A 101 -6.96 -3.14 2.96
C PRO A 101 -6.90 -1.93 2.04
N THR A 102 -5.74 -1.72 1.42
CA THR A 102 -5.58 -0.67 0.42
C THR A 102 -6.26 -1.06 -0.90
N GLU A 103 -6.98 -0.10 -1.48
CA GLU A 103 -7.43 -0.15 -2.86
C GLU A 103 -6.37 0.48 -3.77
N LEU A 104 -6.01 -0.20 -4.85
CA LEU A 104 -5.05 0.27 -5.84
C LEU A 104 -5.80 0.95 -7.00
N THR A 105 -5.40 2.18 -7.28
CA THR A 105 -5.73 2.88 -8.53
C THR A 105 -4.44 3.21 -9.25
N PHE A 106 -4.47 3.29 -10.58
CA PHE A 106 -3.27 3.59 -11.34
C PHE A 106 -3.57 4.40 -12.60
N SER A 107 -2.54 5.13 -13.04
CA SER A 107 -2.48 5.76 -14.36
C SER A 107 -1.16 5.41 -15.02
N SER A 108 -1.17 5.19 -16.33
CA SER A 108 0.04 4.83 -17.08
C SER A 108 0.19 5.66 -18.35
N ASP A 109 1.41 6.06 -18.65
CA ASP A 109 1.83 6.69 -19.90
C ASP A 109 2.54 5.69 -20.84
N LYS A 110 2.39 4.38 -20.60
CA LYS A 110 3.04 3.22 -21.27
C LYS A 110 4.48 2.92 -20.84
N ILE A 111 5.21 3.88 -20.28
CA ILE A 111 6.59 3.69 -19.82
C ILE A 111 6.62 3.60 -18.30
N PHE A 112 5.90 4.51 -17.66
CA PHE A 112 5.74 4.62 -16.24
C PHE A 112 4.29 4.35 -15.83
N VAL A 113 4.15 3.96 -14.58
CA VAL A 113 2.86 3.78 -13.92
C VAL A 113 2.91 4.54 -12.60
N ASN A 114 1.95 5.43 -12.42
CA ASN A 114 1.69 6.03 -11.12
C ASN A 114 0.66 5.16 -10.42
N LEU A 115 1.06 4.55 -9.31
CA LEU A 115 0.24 3.73 -8.44
C LEU A 115 -0.20 4.58 -7.25
N THR A 116 -1.48 4.53 -6.94
CA THR A 116 -2.08 5.18 -5.77
C THR A 116 -2.83 4.12 -4.97
N PHE A 117 -2.33 3.83 -3.78
CA PHE A 117 -2.95 2.93 -2.83
C PHE A 117 -3.67 3.73 -1.76
N LYS A 118 -4.92 3.40 -1.47
CA LYS A 118 -5.74 4.11 -0.48
C LYS A 118 -6.39 3.14 0.49
N ALA A 119 -6.14 3.33 1.79
CA ALA A 119 -6.87 2.67 2.86
C ALA A 119 -7.73 3.69 3.62
N ILE A 120 -8.92 3.27 4.03
CA ILE A 120 -9.81 4.06 4.89
C ILE A 120 -10.25 3.15 6.02
N SER A 121 -9.94 3.53 7.26
CA SER A 121 -10.24 2.77 8.47
C SER A 121 -10.87 3.67 9.54
N PRO A 122 -11.71 3.12 10.43
CA PRO A 122 -12.19 3.86 11.59
C PRO A 122 -11.03 4.16 12.56
N LEU A 123 -11.04 5.35 13.15
CA LEU A 123 -10.17 5.69 14.29
C LEU A 123 -10.84 5.13 15.56
N LEU A 124 -10.35 3.98 16.03
CA LEU A 124 -10.70 3.43 17.34
C LEU A 124 -10.06 4.25 18.47
#